data_AF-A0AAV5I1V9-F1
#
_entry.id   AF-A0AAV5I1V9-F1
#
_cell.length_a   1.000
_cell.length_b   1.000
_cell.length_c   1.000
_cell.angle_alpha   90.00
_cell.angle_beta   90.00
_cell.angle_gamma   90.00
#
_symmetry.space_group_name_H-M   'P 1'
#
loop_
_entity.id
_entity.type
_entity.pdbx_description
1 polymer ?
#
loop_
_entity_poly.entity_id
_entity_poly.type
_entity_poly.pdbx_seq_one_letter_code
_entity_poly.pdbx_strand_id
1 'polypeptide(L)'
;MASWIDNITPDNPVWLARMDHHMGLANSVALNLAGITKLSEDPSGGTIMRTVDGEPTGLLIDSAMNLILSLIPDVSVDQKRDALLRASNLALMRGVTTVVDFGRYFTGASVEASWEDLSGFHLRYFPEFMHFKSNEVILLHI
;
A
#
# COMPACT_ATOMS: atom_id res chain seq x y z
N MET A 1 -10.31 11.44 17.43
CA MET A 1 -8.94 10.91 17.38
C MET A 1 -8.11 11.60 16.31
N ALA A 2 -8.69 12.12 15.23
CA ALA A 2 -8.06 13.06 14.31
C ALA A 2 -7.41 14.24 15.07
N SER A 3 -8.11 14.73 16.10
CA SER A 3 -7.61 15.75 17.04
C SER A 3 -6.28 15.42 17.72
N TRP A 4 -5.85 14.15 17.76
CA TRP A 4 -4.53 13.78 18.29
C TRP A 4 -3.37 14.27 17.43
N ILE A 5 -3.61 14.42 16.12
CA ILE A 5 -2.59 14.82 15.15
C ILE A 5 -2.90 16.16 14.46
N ASP A 6 -4.12 16.68 14.58
CA ASP A 6 -4.52 17.94 13.93
C ASP A 6 -3.62 19.13 14.31
N ASN A 7 -3.29 19.30 15.59
CA ASN A 7 -2.46 20.43 16.06
C ASN A 7 -1.05 20.44 15.48
N ILE A 8 -0.52 19.28 15.08
CA ILE A 8 0.83 19.14 14.48
C ILE A 8 0.77 18.98 12.96
N THR A 9 -0.42 18.87 12.37
CA THR A 9 -0.65 18.71 10.92
C THR A 9 -1.76 19.65 10.40
N PRO A 10 -1.78 20.94 10.79
CA PRO A 10 -2.95 21.80 10.57
C PRO A 10 -3.28 22.02 9.09
N ASP A 11 -2.26 22.02 8.23
CA ASP A 11 -2.38 22.38 6.81
C ASP A 11 -2.08 21.22 5.86
N ASN A 12 -1.71 20.05 6.39
CA ASN A 12 -1.24 18.92 5.59
C ASN A 12 -2.17 17.72 5.79
N PRO A 13 -2.74 17.12 4.74
CA PRO A 13 -3.49 15.87 4.89
C PRO A 13 -2.56 14.75 5.34
N VAL A 14 -2.96 14.01 6.38
CA VAL A 14 -2.17 12.91 6.95
C VAL A 14 -2.99 11.64 7.03
N TRP A 15 -2.35 10.54 6.63
CA TRP A 15 -2.83 9.18 6.76
C TRP A 15 -1.78 8.32 7.46
N LEU A 16 -2.13 7.73 8.60
CA LEU A 16 -1.27 6.82 9.35
C LEU A 16 -1.87 5.42 9.31
N ALA A 17 -1.28 4.53 8.53
CA ALA A 17 -1.70 3.13 8.46
C ALA A 17 -1.24 2.35 9.71
N ARG A 18 -2.12 1.52 10.26
CA ARG A 18 -1.77 0.54 11.29
C ARG A 18 -0.96 -0.60 10.66
N MET A 19 -0.09 -1.21 11.46
CA MET A 19 0.86 -2.24 11.01
C MET A 19 0.21 -3.46 10.33
N ASP A 20 -1.00 -3.85 10.73
CA ASP A 20 -1.72 -4.98 10.13
C ASP A 20 -2.47 -4.60 8.84
N HIS A 21 -2.44 -3.33 8.44
CA HIS A 21 -3.08 -2.78 7.24
C HIS A 21 -4.62 -2.91 7.23
N HIS A 22 -5.26 -3.13 8.38
CA HIS A 22 -6.72 -3.21 8.53
C HIS A 22 -7.35 -1.95 9.13
N MET A 23 -6.53 -0.94 9.43
CA MET A 23 -6.98 0.32 9.99
C MET A 23 -6.01 1.44 9.65
N GLY A 24 -6.50 2.68 9.57
CA GLY A 24 -5.64 3.85 9.62
C GLY A 24 -6.30 5.06 10.25
N LEU A 25 -5.49 6.04 10.61
CA LEU A 25 -5.89 7.31 11.20
C LEU A 25 -5.68 8.43 10.18
N ALA A 26 -6.77 9.07 9.79
CA ALA A 26 -6.80 10.31 9.02
C ALA A 26 -6.93 11.52 9.94
N ASN A 27 -6.22 12.61 9.64
CA ASN A 27 -6.45 13.90 10.28
C ASN A 27 -7.68 14.62 9.68
N SER A 28 -8.10 15.72 10.29
CA SER A 28 -9.29 16.45 9.88
C SER A 28 -9.17 17.01 8.45
N VAL A 29 -7.97 17.43 8.03
CA VAL A 29 -7.72 17.88 6.65
C VAL A 29 -7.97 16.76 5.65
N ALA A 30 -7.45 15.55 5.91
CA ALA A 30 -7.65 14.39 5.05
C ALA A 30 -9.11 13.93 5.00
N LEU A 31 -9.82 13.94 6.13
CA LEU A 31 -11.26 13.64 6.17
C LEU A 31 -12.07 14.63 5.32
N ASN A 32 -11.75 15.92 5.40
CA ASN A 32 -12.41 16.96 4.61
C ASN A 32 -12.16 16.79 3.11
N LEU A 33 -10.92 16.48 2.71
CA LEU A 33 -10.59 16.19 1.31
C LEU A 33 -11.33 14.96 0.77
N ALA A 34 -11.55 13.95 1.62
CA ALA A 34 -12.33 12.76 1.28
C ALA A 34 -13.86 12.96 1.37
N GLY A 35 -14.33 14.14 1.77
CA GLY A 35 -15.76 14.40 1.94
C GLY A 35 -16.41 13.52 3.02
N ILE A 36 -15.62 13.01 3.97
CA ILE A 36 -16.12 12.19 5.06
C ILE A 36 -16.75 13.10 6.11
N THR A 37 -18.04 12.91 6.36
CA THR A 37 -18.83 13.69 7.31
C THR A 37 -19.58 12.77 8.26
N LYS A 38 -20.24 13.35 9.27
CA LYS A 38 -21.18 12.63 10.14
C LYS A 38 -22.31 11.92 9.37
N LEU A 39 -22.65 12.37 8.17
CA LEU A 39 -23.67 11.78 7.30
C LEU A 39 -23.14 10.71 6.36
N SER A 40 -21.82 10.53 6.25
CA SER A 40 -21.24 9.49 5.40
C SER A 40 -21.69 8.12 5.91
N GLU A 41 -22.09 7.24 5.00
CA GLU A 41 -22.39 5.85 5.34
C GLU A 41 -21.11 5.01 5.37
N ASP A 42 -21.15 3.90 6.12
CA ASP A 42 -20.06 2.93 6.11
C ASP A 42 -20.08 2.13 4.79
N PRO A 43 -18.95 2.00 4.08
CA PRO A 43 -18.90 1.19 2.88
C PRO A 43 -19.00 -0.30 3.21
N SER A 44 -19.43 -1.11 2.24
CA SER A 44 -19.47 -2.56 2.40
C SER A 44 -18.11 -3.13 2.79
N GLY A 45 -18.07 -3.87 3.89
CA GLY A 45 -16.84 -4.48 4.42
C GLY A 45 -15.87 -3.48 5.07
N GLY A 46 -16.34 -2.30 5.51
CA GLY A 46 -15.52 -1.35 6.25
C GLY A 46 -16.34 -0.52 7.23
N THR A 47 -15.66 0.22 8.10
CA THR A 47 -16.31 1.06 9.11
C THR A 47 -15.59 2.39 9.26
N ILE A 48 -16.36 3.48 9.30
CA ILE A 48 -15.87 4.79 9.74
C ILE A 48 -16.14 4.89 11.25
N MET A 49 -15.09 4.93 12.07
CA MET A 49 -15.30 5.04 13.52
C MET A 49 -15.79 6.44 13.88
N ARG A 50 -16.88 6.53 14.64
CA ARG A 50 -17.51 7.80 15.05
C ARG A 50 -17.49 7.97 16.57
N THR A 51 -17.52 9.21 17.00
CA THR A 51 -17.72 9.59 18.41
C THR A 51 -19.17 9.33 18.81
N VAL A 52 -19.49 9.51 20.10
CA VAL A 52 -20.87 9.41 20.61
C VAL A 52 -21.82 10.41 19.94
N ASP A 53 -21.30 11.55 19.51
CA ASP A 53 -22.07 12.59 18.81
C ASP A 53 -22.18 12.32 17.30
N GLY A 54 -21.61 11.22 16.80
CA GLY A 54 -21.64 10.82 15.40
C GLY A 54 -20.53 11.43 14.54
N GLU A 55 -19.66 12.27 15.09
CA GLU A 55 -18.56 12.86 14.32
C GLU A 55 -17.50 11.80 13.97
N PRO A 56 -17.01 11.75 12.71
CA PRO A 56 -15.92 10.87 12.32
C PRO A 56 -14.68 11.09 13.19
N THR A 57 -14.17 10.01 13.76
CA THR A 57 -13.01 10.08 14.67
C THR A 57 -11.69 10.22 13.95
N GLY A 58 -11.63 9.99 12.63
CA GLY A 58 -10.41 9.80 11.85
C GLY A 58 -9.99 8.35 11.67
N LEU A 59 -10.50 7.40 12.46
CA LEU A 59 -10.19 5.98 12.28
C LEU A 59 -11.08 5.35 11.21
N LEU A 60 -10.46 4.75 10.19
CA LEU A 60 -11.11 4.01 9.11
C LEU A 60 -10.64 2.56 9.11
N ILE A 61 -11.56 1.62 8.97
CA ILE A 61 -11.33 0.18 9.08
C ILE A 61 -11.65 -0.50 7.75
N ASP A 62 -10.79 -1.43 7.32
CA ASP A 62 -10.94 -2.25 6.11
C ASP A 62 -11.34 -1.42 4.87
N SER A 63 -12.46 -1.74 4.21
CA SER A 63 -12.89 -1.06 2.97
C SER A 63 -13.07 0.45 3.14
N ALA A 64 -13.29 0.97 4.35
CA ALA A 64 -13.42 2.41 4.58
C ALA A 64 -12.10 3.16 4.36
N MET A 65 -10.95 2.48 4.47
CA MET A 65 -9.64 3.06 4.18
C MET A 65 -9.56 3.56 2.72
N ASN A 66 -10.28 2.92 1.79
CA ASN A 66 -10.28 3.29 0.37
C ASN A 66 -10.80 4.71 0.10
N LEU A 67 -11.62 5.26 1.00
CA LEU A 67 -12.10 6.65 0.92
C LEU A 67 -10.96 7.66 1.00
N ILE A 68 -9.87 7.31 1.72
CA ILE A 68 -8.66 8.13 1.82
C ILE A 68 -7.60 7.65 0.82
N LEU A 69 -7.36 6.33 0.72
CA LEU A 69 -6.31 5.79 -0.12
C LEU A 69 -6.45 6.18 -1.60
N SER A 70 -7.68 6.33 -2.10
CA SER A 70 -7.95 6.76 -3.48
C SER A 70 -7.54 8.22 -3.79
N LEU A 71 -7.31 9.04 -2.76
CA LEU A 71 -6.82 10.41 -2.91
C LEU A 71 -5.29 10.51 -2.86
N ILE A 72 -4.62 9.45 -2.41
CA ILE A 72 -3.16 9.43 -2.33
C ILE A 72 -2.62 9.22 -3.75
N PRO A 73 -1.79 10.14 -4.27
CA PRO A 73 -1.21 9.99 -5.59
C PRO A 73 -0.38 8.70 -5.70
N ASP A 74 -0.48 8.05 -6.85
CA ASP A 74 0.35 6.89 -7.15
C ASP A 74 1.83 7.25 -7.14
N VAL A 75 2.64 6.31 -6.64
CA VAL A 75 4.11 6.43 -6.67
C VAL A 75 4.57 6.30 -8.12
N SER A 76 5.35 7.29 -8.58
CA SER A 76 5.90 7.28 -9.94
C SER A 76 6.84 6.09 -10.18
N VAL A 77 7.00 5.70 -11.45
CA VAL A 77 7.92 4.61 -11.84
C VAL A 77 9.34 4.89 -11.34
N ASP A 78 9.83 6.12 -11.46
CA ASP A 78 11.19 6.47 -11.04
C ASP A 78 11.37 6.39 -9.51
N GLN A 79 10.36 6.76 -8.73
CA GLN A 79 10.37 6.57 -7.28
C GLN A 79 10.37 5.08 -6.90
N LYS A 80 9.62 4.24 -7.61
CA LYS A 80 9.65 2.78 -7.41
C LYS A 80 11.02 2.20 -7.73
N ARG A 81 11.64 2.61 -8.84
CA ARG A 81 13.01 2.20 -9.20
C ARG A 81 14.01 2.60 -8.13
N ASP A 82 13.99 3.85 -7.69
CA ASP A 82 14.88 4.34 -6.63
C ASP A 82 14.70 3.57 -5.30
N ALA A 83 13.47 3.25 -4.93
CA ALA A 83 13.18 2.39 -3.77
C ALA A 83 13.73 0.98 -3.95
N LEU A 84 13.55 0.38 -5.13
CA LEU A 84 14.07 -0.96 -5.44
C LEU A 84 15.60 -0.98 -5.41
N LEU A 85 16.28 0.03 -5.96
CA LEU A 85 17.74 0.16 -5.89
C LEU A 85 18.23 0.17 -4.44
N ARG A 86 17.61 0.96 -3.57
CA ARG A 86 17.96 0.99 -2.13
C ARG A 86 17.76 -0.37 -1.47
N ALA A 87 16.65 -1.04 -1.74
CA ALA A 87 16.36 -2.35 -1.19
C ALA A 87 17.37 -3.41 -1.68
N SER A 88 17.70 -3.41 -2.98
CA SER A 88 18.71 -4.30 -3.56
C SER A 88 20.09 -4.08 -2.96
N ASN A 89 20.52 -2.82 -2.79
CA ASN A 89 21.80 -2.51 -2.15
C ASN A 89 21.84 -3.01 -0.70
N LEU A 90 20.76 -2.82 0.05
CA LEU A 90 20.65 -3.36 1.41
C LEU A 90 20.72 -4.89 1.43
N ALA A 91 20.02 -5.56 0.52
CA ALA A 91 20.03 -7.02 0.38
C ALA A 91 21.45 -7.54 0.08
N LEU A 92 22.15 -6.93 -0.88
CA LEU A 92 23.52 -7.28 -1.23
C LEU A 92 24.50 -7.07 -0.07
N MET A 93 24.38 -5.97 0.67
CA MET A 93 25.18 -5.75 1.89
C MET A 93 24.95 -6.82 2.97
N ARG A 94 23.83 -7.54 2.92
CA ARG A 94 23.50 -8.64 3.83
C ARG A 94 23.73 -10.02 3.19
N GLY A 95 24.37 -10.09 2.01
CA GLY A 95 24.72 -11.34 1.33
C GLY A 95 23.56 -11.99 0.56
N VAL A 96 22.41 -11.32 0.43
CA VAL A 96 21.29 -11.81 -0.38
C VAL A 96 21.54 -11.47 -1.85
N THR A 97 21.74 -12.49 -2.68
CA THR A 97 22.07 -12.34 -4.11
C THR A 97 20.92 -12.65 -5.06
N THR A 98 19.84 -13.26 -4.56
CA THR A 98 18.65 -13.64 -5.32
C THR A 98 17.40 -13.34 -4.51
N VAL A 99 16.42 -12.72 -5.16
CA VAL A 99 15.08 -12.48 -4.59
C VAL A 99 14.06 -12.96 -5.62
N VAL A 100 13.06 -13.70 -5.15
CA VAL A 100 11.89 -14.06 -5.96
C VAL A 100 10.73 -13.21 -5.45
N ASP A 101 10.25 -12.30 -6.30
CA ASP A 101 9.03 -11.56 -6.04
C ASP A 101 7.84 -12.38 -6.54
N PHE A 102 6.92 -12.72 -5.65
CA PHE A 102 5.68 -13.42 -5.99
C PHE A 102 4.54 -12.46 -6.40
N GLY A 103 4.86 -11.18 -6.58
CA GLY A 103 3.98 -10.19 -7.18
C GLY A 103 2.86 -9.70 -6.27
N ARG A 104 2.25 -8.60 -6.73
CA ARG A 104 1.12 -7.89 -6.12
C ARG A 104 -0.14 -8.75 -6.20
N TYR A 105 -0.59 -9.32 -5.08
CA TYR A 105 -1.93 -9.92 -4.95
C TYR A 105 -3.01 -8.82 -4.85
N PHE A 106 -3.17 -8.03 -5.90
CA PHE A 106 -4.34 -7.15 -6.05
C PHE A 106 -5.06 -7.53 -7.34
N THR A 107 -6.35 -7.85 -7.23
CA THR A 107 -7.22 -8.15 -8.35
C THR A 107 -7.20 -6.99 -9.35
N GLY A 108 -6.77 -7.22 -10.59
CA GLY A 108 -6.75 -6.21 -11.66
C GLY A 108 -5.39 -5.57 -11.97
N ALA A 109 -4.31 -5.93 -11.26
CA ALA A 109 -2.96 -5.49 -11.63
C ALA A 109 -2.48 -6.19 -12.91
N SER A 110 -1.90 -5.43 -13.86
CA SER A 110 -1.33 -5.99 -15.09
C SER A 110 0.02 -6.65 -14.83
N VAL A 111 0.29 -7.76 -15.55
CA VAL A 111 1.58 -8.45 -15.48
C VAL A 111 2.68 -7.57 -16.08
N GLU A 112 2.32 -6.78 -17.10
CA GLU A 112 3.19 -5.87 -17.83
C GLU A 112 3.74 -4.75 -16.95
N ALA A 113 2.96 -4.25 -15.98
CA ALA A 113 3.43 -3.20 -15.07
C ALA A 113 4.58 -3.68 -14.17
N SER A 114 4.55 -4.95 -13.72
CA SER A 114 5.65 -5.54 -12.97
C SER A 114 6.91 -5.65 -13.83
N TRP A 115 6.75 -5.92 -15.12
CA TRP A 115 7.87 -5.98 -16.06
C TRP A 115 8.49 -4.61 -16.30
N GLU A 116 7.68 -3.57 -16.46
CA GLU A 116 8.16 -2.20 -16.62
C GLU A 116 8.91 -1.69 -15.37
N ASP A 117 8.39 -1.98 -14.17
CA ASP A 117 9.03 -1.63 -12.88
C ASP A 117 10.44 -2.25 -12.75
N LEU A 118 10.65 -3.46 -13.29
CA LEU A 118 11.92 -4.21 -13.23
C LEU A 118 12.84 -3.98 -14.44
N SER A 119 12.32 -3.42 -15.53
CA SER A 119 13.12 -3.13 -16.72
C SER A 119 14.24 -2.14 -16.37
N GLY A 120 15.49 -2.64 -16.39
CA GLY A 120 16.70 -1.88 -16.00
C GLY A 120 17.44 -2.41 -14.78
N PHE A 121 16.88 -3.36 -14.02
CA PHE A 121 17.57 -4.02 -12.92
C PHE A 121 18.26 -5.30 -13.37
N HIS A 122 19.57 -5.37 -13.18
CA HIS A 122 20.35 -6.58 -13.46
C HIS A 122 20.41 -7.49 -12.22
N LEU A 123 19.24 -7.95 -11.75
CA LEU A 123 19.17 -9.16 -10.94
C LEU A 123 19.03 -10.33 -11.91
N ARG A 124 19.90 -11.33 -11.78
CA ARG A 124 19.96 -12.47 -12.70
C ARG A 124 18.67 -13.29 -12.57
N TYR A 125 17.71 -13.01 -13.45
CA TYR A 125 16.50 -13.79 -13.62
C TYR A 125 16.75 -14.84 -14.71
N PHE A 126 16.36 -16.09 -14.47
CA PHE A 126 16.44 -17.18 -15.45
C PHE A 126 15.09 -17.30 -16.16
N PRO A 127 14.95 -16.82 -17.41
CA PRO A 127 13.66 -16.80 -18.12
C PRO A 127 13.25 -18.18 -18.68
N GLU A 128 14.06 -19.24 -18.52
CA GLU A 128 13.84 -20.52 -19.19
C GLU A 128 12.84 -21.47 -18.49
N PHE A 129 12.25 -21.08 -17.35
CA PHE A 129 11.29 -21.91 -16.63
C PHE A 129 10.00 -21.15 -16.30
N MET A 130 9.21 -20.79 -17.32
CA MET A 130 7.82 -20.38 -17.12
C MET A 130 6.90 -20.96 -18.21
N HIS A 131 6.68 -22.27 -18.12
CA HIS A 131 5.41 -22.88 -18.54
C HIS A 131 4.70 -23.40 -17.30
N PHE A 132 4.04 -22.52 -16.55
CA PHE A 132 3.21 -22.94 -15.42
C PHE A 132 1.75 -23.09 -15.87
N LYS A 133 1.34 -24.34 -16.11
CA LYS A 133 -0.05 -24.74 -15.89
C LYS A 133 -0.26 -24.92 -14.39
N SER A 134 -1.47 -24.60 -13.93
CA SER A 134 -1.92 -24.60 -12.54
C SER A 134 -1.50 -25.84 -11.74
N ASN A 135 -1.02 -25.60 -10.50
CA ASN A 135 -0.93 -26.53 -9.35
C ASN A 135 0.40 -27.24 -9.00
N GLU A 136 1.58 -26.61 -9.08
CA GLU A 136 2.76 -27.19 -8.38
C GLU A 136 3.62 -26.18 -7.62
N VAL A 137 3.97 -26.57 -6.38
CA VAL A 137 4.89 -25.90 -5.45
C VAL A 137 6.33 -26.28 -5.85
N ILE A 138 7.23 -25.31 -5.94
CA ILE A 138 8.67 -25.58 -6.16
C ILE A 138 9.46 -25.25 -4.89
N LEU A 139 10.09 -26.27 -4.32
CA LEU A 139 11.25 -26.16 -3.43
C LEU A 139 12.52 -25.99 -4.29
N LEU A 140 13.40 -25.07 -3.91
CA LEU A 140 14.77 -25.02 -4.40
C LEU A 140 15.73 -25.06 -3.21
N HIS A 141 16.46 -26.17 -3.10
CA HIS A 141 17.74 -26.23 -2.39
C HIS A 141 18.85 -25.80 -3.36
N ILE A 142 19.88 -25.18 -2.78
CA ILE A 142 21.15 -24.76 -3.40
C ILE A 142 21.77 -25.83 -4.28
#